data_AF-A0A1R2BTD7-F1
#
_entry.id   AF-A0A1R2BTD7-F1
#
_cell.length_a   1.000
_cell.length_b   1.000
_cell.length_c   1.000
_cell.angle_alpha   90.00
_cell.angle_beta   90.00
_cell.angle_gamma   90.00
#
_symmetry.space_group_name_H-M   'P 1'
#
loop_
_entity.id
_entity.type
_entity.pdbx_description
1 polymer ?
#
loop_
_entity_poly.entity_id
_entity_poly.type
_entity_poly.pdbx_seq_one_letter_code
_entity_poly.pdbx_strand_id
1 'polypeptide(L)'
;MSTSSEIFNLPIYKDKKPYSRDSTTSSELLMKKSLISANSFLSGQIEKNKKYIKSLQSLLSWISSCSDSISPELTSLMLANVSNEDHYDFELRLISDFNKYICKSKYFTFIVELKSLTGKTIPQSERINLEVKLYSSDAVPKQLVNTMQGKPIIRGRGIETMVFHPTENKFLVRIKMQITEVSSHFINGHVNLVVAKKNDGHYAIKPLVLRELIVKAKEKTCKRWREQEF
;
A
#
# COMPACT_ATOMS: atom_id res chain seq x y z
N MET A 1 107.56 28.41 10.76
CA MET A 1 106.44 27.49 11.06
C MET A 1 105.47 27.53 9.88
N SER A 2 105.84 27.17 8.65
CA SER A 2 106.44 25.93 8.10
C SER A 2 105.42 24.80 7.89
N THR A 3 104.62 24.97 6.83
CA THR A 3 104.40 24.06 5.68
C THR A 3 104.31 22.55 5.89
N SER A 4 103.16 21.97 5.52
CA SER A 4 103.02 20.71 4.75
C SER A 4 101.52 20.49 4.45
N SER A 5 100.95 20.89 3.32
CA SER A 5 100.94 20.24 2.00
C SER A 5 100.74 18.72 2.02
N GLU A 6 99.57 18.26 1.57
CA GLU A 6 99.49 17.17 0.60
C GLU A 6 98.16 17.22 -0.19
N ILE A 7 98.32 17.26 -1.50
CA ILE A 7 97.33 17.33 -2.58
C ILE A 7 97.41 15.98 -3.32
N PHE A 8 96.25 15.46 -3.72
CA PHE A 8 95.93 14.52 -4.82
C PHE A 8 97.05 13.62 -5.41
N ASN A 9 96.78 12.30 -5.51
CA ASN A 9 96.61 11.62 -6.81
C ASN A 9 96.14 10.15 -6.67
N LEU A 10 95.19 9.77 -7.53
CA LEU A 10 94.65 8.43 -7.77
C LEU A 10 95.75 7.44 -8.28
N PRO A 11 95.52 6.12 -8.27
CA PRO A 11 94.95 5.52 -9.47
C PRO A 11 93.84 4.47 -9.25
N ILE A 12 92.75 4.70 -9.98
CA ILE A 12 92.17 3.75 -10.95
C ILE A 12 91.72 2.42 -10.35
N TYR A 13 90.52 2.41 -9.77
CA TYR A 13 89.70 1.21 -9.76
C TYR A 13 89.15 1.01 -11.18
N LYS A 14 89.62 -0.06 -11.83
CA LYS A 14 89.12 -0.51 -13.13
C LYS A 14 87.66 -0.95 -13.00
N ASP A 15 86.94 -0.67 -14.07
CA ASP A 15 85.55 -1.01 -14.35
C ASP A 15 85.08 -2.38 -13.83
N LYS A 16 83.92 -2.35 -13.17
CA LYS A 16 82.82 -3.26 -13.48
C LYS A 16 81.50 -2.49 -13.47
N LYS A 17 81.13 -1.92 -14.61
CA LYS A 17 79.72 -1.90 -15.03
C LYS A 17 79.35 -3.32 -15.51
N PRO A 18 78.06 -3.64 -15.76
CA PRO A 18 76.81 -3.04 -15.27
C PRO A 18 75.82 -4.13 -14.82
N TYR A 19 74.88 -3.92 -13.88
CA TYR A 19 73.64 -4.72 -13.91
C TYR A 19 72.42 -3.96 -13.33
N SER A 20 71.41 -3.87 -14.21
CA SER A 20 69.96 -3.79 -13.99
C SER A 20 69.36 -2.59 -13.23
N ARG A 21 69.09 -1.51 -13.98
CA ARG A 21 67.79 -0.83 -13.94
C ARG A 21 67.01 -1.35 -15.14
N ASP A 22 65.92 -2.09 -14.96
CA ASP A 22 64.87 -2.26 -15.98
C ASP A 22 63.66 -3.15 -15.57
N SER A 23 63.62 -3.75 -14.39
CA SER A 23 62.52 -4.68 -14.03
C SER A 23 61.30 -4.05 -13.33
N THR A 24 61.38 -2.81 -12.82
CA THR A 24 60.29 -2.17 -12.04
C THR A 24 59.25 -1.45 -12.91
N THR A 25 59.65 -0.92 -14.05
CA THR A 25 58.79 -0.08 -14.91
C THR A 25 57.71 -0.87 -15.65
N SER A 26 57.98 -2.12 -16.02
CA SER A 26 57.03 -2.98 -16.76
C SER A 26 55.86 -3.47 -15.87
N SER A 27 56.16 -3.87 -14.63
CA SER A 27 55.16 -4.31 -13.66
C SER A 27 54.22 -3.17 -13.24
N GLU A 28 54.78 -1.98 -12.97
CA GLU A 28 53.97 -0.79 -12.67
C GLU A 28 53.07 -0.37 -13.85
N LEU A 29 53.55 -0.53 -15.09
CA LEU A 29 52.77 -0.18 -16.28
C LEU A 29 51.58 -1.13 -16.48
N LEU A 30 51.76 -2.43 -16.21
CA LEU A 30 50.69 -3.43 -16.25
C LEU A 30 49.66 -3.19 -15.15
N MET A 31 50.13 -2.87 -13.94
CA MET A 31 49.25 -2.56 -12.81
C MET A 31 48.45 -1.27 -13.06
N LYS A 32 49.07 -0.24 -13.64
CA LYS A 32 48.37 0.99 -14.07
C LYS A 32 47.31 0.71 -15.13
N LYS A 33 47.61 -0.11 -16.14
CA LYS A 33 46.62 -0.50 -17.17
C LYS A 33 45.44 -1.28 -16.57
N SER A 34 45.71 -2.19 -15.64
CA SER A 34 44.67 -2.94 -14.92
C SER A 34 43.79 -2.01 -14.08
N LEU A 35 44.38 -1.07 -13.34
CA LEU A 35 43.65 -0.07 -12.55
C LEU A 35 42.79 0.86 -13.42
N ILE A 36 43.32 1.29 -14.58
CA ILE A 36 42.56 2.12 -15.53
C ILE A 36 41.36 1.34 -16.08
N SER A 37 41.55 0.06 -16.43
CA SER A 37 40.47 -0.80 -16.91
C SER A 37 39.40 -1.02 -15.82
N ALA A 38 39.81 -1.30 -14.59
CA ALA A 38 38.91 -1.45 -13.44
C ALA A 38 38.13 -0.17 -13.15
N ASN A 39 38.79 1.00 -13.15
CA ASN A 39 38.12 2.29 -12.93
C ASN A 39 37.15 2.63 -14.07
N SER A 40 37.49 2.30 -15.31
CA SER A 40 36.58 2.46 -16.46
C SER A 40 35.34 1.57 -16.30
N PHE A 41 35.53 0.31 -15.91
CA PHE A 41 34.43 -0.62 -15.65
C PHE A 41 33.52 -0.14 -14.51
N LEU A 42 34.10 0.26 -13.38
CA LEU A 42 33.36 0.79 -12.23
C LEU A 42 32.60 2.07 -12.59
N SER A 43 33.22 2.97 -13.36
CA SER A 43 32.57 4.18 -13.86
C SER A 43 31.35 3.83 -14.73
N GLY A 44 31.47 2.82 -15.60
CA GLY A 44 30.35 2.32 -16.39
C GLY A 44 29.21 1.73 -15.55
N GLN A 45 29.52 1.04 -14.45
CA GLN A 45 28.49 0.54 -13.53
C GLN A 45 27.83 1.67 -12.73
N ILE A 46 28.60 2.66 -12.29
CA ILE A 46 28.08 3.86 -11.61
C ILE A 46 27.11 4.61 -12.54
N GLU A 47 27.46 4.76 -13.82
CA GLU A 47 26.60 5.42 -14.81
C GLU A 47 25.26 4.69 -14.99
N LYS A 48 25.28 3.35 -15.06
CA LYS A 48 24.07 2.52 -15.12
C LYS A 48 23.23 2.69 -13.85
N ASN A 49 23.85 2.63 -12.68
CA ASN A 49 23.16 2.80 -11.41
C ASN A 49 22.54 4.20 -11.27
N LYS A 50 23.22 5.25 -11.73
CA LYS A 50 22.64 6.60 -11.80
C LYS A 50 21.39 6.65 -12.68
N LYS A 51 21.38 5.96 -13.83
CA LYS A 51 20.19 5.87 -14.70
C LYS A 51 19.05 5.13 -14.01
N TYR A 52 19.33 4.02 -13.33
CA TYR A 52 18.32 3.29 -12.55
C TYR A 52 17.74 4.15 -11.43
N ILE A 53 18.58 4.85 -10.66
CA ILE A 53 18.14 5.73 -9.58
C ILE A 53 17.23 6.83 -10.13
N LYS A 54 17.59 7.47 -11.26
CA LYS A 54 16.72 8.48 -11.89
C LYS A 54 15.37 7.90 -12.33
N SER A 55 15.37 6.70 -12.92
CA SER A 55 14.13 6.02 -13.32
C SER A 55 13.25 5.71 -12.10
N LEU A 56 13.84 5.16 -11.04
CA LEU A 56 13.13 4.89 -9.79
C LEU A 56 12.58 6.17 -9.16
N GLN A 57 13.35 7.26 -9.15
CA GLN A 57 12.90 8.57 -8.67
C GLN A 57 11.73 9.13 -9.49
N SER A 58 11.76 8.97 -10.83
CA SER A 58 10.62 9.37 -11.68
C SER A 58 9.37 8.55 -11.42
N LEU A 59 9.51 7.23 -11.19
CA LEU A 59 8.39 6.37 -10.83
C LEU A 59 7.82 6.76 -9.46
N LEU A 60 8.67 7.06 -8.49
CA LEU A 60 8.27 7.48 -7.15
C LEU A 60 7.52 8.81 -7.17
N SER A 61 7.99 9.77 -7.97
CA SER A 61 7.29 11.05 -8.22
C SER A 61 5.93 10.84 -8.89
N TRP A 62 5.85 9.96 -9.89
CA TRP A 62 4.59 9.62 -10.55
C TRP A 62 3.59 8.95 -9.59
N ILE A 63 4.04 7.97 -8.81
CA ILE A 63 3.21 7.31 -7.78
C ILE A 63 2.73 8.34 -6.74
N SER A 64 3.60 9.26 -6.31
CA SER A 64 3.24 10.30 -5.34
C SER A 64 2.22 11.30 -5.92
N SER A 65 2.34 11.62 -7.21
CA SER A 65 1.32 12.41 -7.93
C SER A 65 -0.03 11.68 -8.01
N CYS A 66 -0.02 10.35 -8.02
CA CYS A 66 -1.24 9.54 -7.96
C CYS A 66 -1.78 9.34 -6.54
N SER A 67 -0.95 9.44 -5.48
CA SER A 67 -1.37 9.10 -4.11
C SER A 67 -2.38 10.07 -3.51
N ASP A 68 -2.39 11.33 -3.93
CA ASP A 68 -3.36 12.34 -3.48
C ASP A 68 -4.80 12.04 -3.93
N SER A 69 -4.98 11.06 -4.83
CA SER A 69 -6.29 10.64 -5.34
C SER A 69 -6.79 9.30 -4.78
N ILE A 70 -6.03 8.64 -3.90
CA ILE A 70 -6.38 7.29 -3.43
C ILE A 70 -7.39 7.40 -2.28
N SER A 71 -8.65 7.13 -2.60
CA SER A 71 -9.71 7.07 -1.60
C SER A 71 -9.41 5.99 -0.53
N PRO A 72 -9.55 6.29 0.77
CA PRO A 72 -9.24 5.34 1.85
C PRO A 72 -10.09 4.06 1.78
N GLU A 73 -11.26 4.12 1.12
CA GLU A 73 -12.08 2.94 0.86
C GLU A 73 -11.43 1.96 -0.12
N LEU A 74 -10.88 2.47 -1.23
CA LEU A 74 -10.14 1.66 -2.21
C LEU A 74 -8.88 1.07 -1.59
N THR A 75 -8.17 1.84 -0.78
CA THR A 75 -7.01 1.36 -0.02
C THR A 75 -7.41 0.18 0.86
N SER A 76 -8.51 0.29 1.61
CA SER A 76 -8.98 -0.77 2.51
C SER A 76 -9.51 -2.02 1.78
N LEU A 77 -10.07 -1.83 0.57
CA LEU A 77 -10.48 -2.91 -0.31
C LEU A 77 -9.29 -3.65 -0.93
N MET A 78 -8.28 -2.94 -1.40
CA MET A 78 -7.14 -3.51 -2.13
C MET A 78 -6.06 -4.06 -1.19
N LEU A 79 -5.80 -3.37 -0.07
CA LEU A 79 -4.77 -3.71 0.90
C LEU A 79 -5.45 -4.39 2.09
N ALA A 80 -5.81 -5.65 1.92
CA ALA A 80 -6.44 -6.46 2.98
C ALA A 80 -5.58 -6.55 4.27
N ASN A 81 -4.27 -6.29 4.19
CA ASN A 81 -3.30 -6.57 5.25
C ASN A 81 -2.22 -5.48 5.48
N VAL A 82 -2.34 -4.27 4.93
CA VAL A 82 -1.33 -3.25 5.26
C VAL A 82 -1.62 -2.75 6.67
N SER A 83 -0.68 -3.02 7.56
CA SER A 83 -0.58 -2.62 8.96
C SER A 83 -0.50 -1.09 9.16
N ASN A 84 -1.29 -0.32 8.41
CA ASN A 84 -1.47 1.11 8.63
C ASN A 84 -2.49 1.32 9.76
N GLU A 85 -2.37 0.58 10.87
CA GLU A 85 -3.13 0.91 12.08
C GLU A 85 -2.72 2.29 12.63
N ASP A 86 -1.50 2.72 12.33
CA ASP A 86 -0.92 4.00 12.76
C ASP A 86 -1.66 5.25 12.25
N HIS A 87 -2.61 5.11 11.33
CA HIS A 87 -3.32 6.24 10.71
C HIS A 87 -4.80 6.34 11.13
N TYR A 88 -5.32 5.39 11.91
CA TYR A 88 -6.72 5.36 12.31
C TYR A 88 -6.88 5.40 13.82
N ASP A 89 -7.75 6.30 14.30
CA ASP A 89 -8.10 6.39 15.71
C ASP A 89 -9.09 5.30 16.13
N PHE A 90 -9.98 4.92 15.21
CA PHE A 90 -11.06 3.98 15.42
C PHE A 90 -11.23 3.05 14.22
N GLU A 91 -11.90 1.93 14.42
CA GLU A 91 -12.33 1.03 13.36
C GLU A 91 -13.81 0.65 13.49
N LEU A 92 -14.44 0.44 12.33
CA LEU A 92 -15.79 -0.09 12.24
C LEU A 92 -15.76 -1.62 12.28
N ARG A 93 -16.52 -2.22 13.20
CA ARG A 93 -16.66 -3.67 13.34
C ARG A 93 -18.10 -4.10 13.14
N LEU A 94 -18.27 -5.19 12.41
CA LEU A 94 -19.56 -5.86 12.32
C LEU A 94 -19.81 -6.67 13.61
N ILE A 95 -20.97 -6.48 14.25
CA ILE A 95 -21.34 -7.22 15.47
C ILE A 95 -22.55 -8.14 15.28
N SER A 96 -23.34 -7.94 14.23
CA SER A 96 -24.45 -8.82 13.88
C SER A 96 -24.01 -9.95 12.96
N ASP A 97 -24.70 -11.09 13.01
CA ASP A 97 -24.58 -12.14 11.99
C ASP A 97 -24.90 -11.57 10.60
N PHE A 98 -23.87 -11.49 9.76
CA PHE A 98 -24.02 -10.98 8.39
C PHE A 98 -24.08 -12.13 7.41
N ASN A 99 -25.22 -12.24 6.74
CA ASN A 99 -25.41 -13.26 5.72
C ASN A 99 -24.77 -12.83 4.40
N LYS A 100 -23.73 -13.55 3.97
CA LYS A 100 -23.07 -13.32 2.66
C LYS A 100 -24.02 -13.53 1.47
N TYR A 101 -25.14 -14.23 1.65
CA TYR A 101 -26.12 -14.52 0.61
C TYR A 101 -27.38 -13.67 0.75
N ILE A 102 -27.40 -12.60 -0.03
CA ILE A 102 -28.49 -11.61 -0.05
C ILE A 102 -29.40 -11.87 -1.26
N CYS A 103 -30.69 -11.59 -1.10
CA CYS A 103 -31.61 -11.65 -2.22
C CYS A 103 -31.83 -10.26 -2.81
N LYS A 104 -31.82 -10.19 -4.14
CA LYS A 104 -32.11 -8.98 -4.90
C LYS A 104 -33.43 -8.36 -4.44
N SER A 105 -33.42 -7.05 -4.24
CA SER A 105 -34.58 -6.24 -3.84
C SER A 105 -35.23 -6.64 -2.51
N LYS A 106 -34.55 -7.41 -1.66
CA LYS A 106 -34.98 -7.67 -0.28
C LYS A 106 -34.16 -6.82 0.69
N TYR A 107 -34.85 -6.33 1.72
CA TYR A 107 -34.16 -5.65 2.82
C TYR A 107 -33.37 -6.66 3.63
N PHE A 108 -32.13 -6.31 3.91
CA PHE A 108 -31.30 -6.95 4.93
C PHE A 108 -30.83 -5.87 5.90
N THR A 109 -30.35 -6.32 7.05
CA THR A 109 -29.93 -5.43 8.12
C THR A 109 -28.73 -6.01 8.82
N PHE A 110 -27.81 -5.13 9.21
CA PHE A 110 -26.64 -5.49 9.99
C PHE A 110 -26.30 -4.34 10.94
N ILE A 111 -25.57 -4.66 12.00
CA ILE A 111 -25.20 -3.73 13.05
C ILE A 111 -23.69 -3.56 13.06
N VAL A 112 -23.27 -2.30 13.06
CA VAL A 112 -21.86 -1.90 13.10
C VAL A 112 -21.59 -1.19 14.41
N GLU A 113 -20.49 -1.58 15.05
CA GLU A 113 -19.92 -0.97 16.24
C GLU A 113 -18.67 -0.16 15.88
N LEU A 114 -18.42 0.93 16.60
CA LEU A 114 -17.13 1.62 16.57
C LEU A 114 -16.22 1.12 17.69
N LYS A 115 -15.04 0.63 17.34
CA LYS A 115 -14.01 0.24 18.31
C LYS A 115 -12.84 1.22 18.28
N SER A 116 -12.37 1.63 19.44
CA SER A 116 -11.14 2.43 19.58
C SER A 116 -9.90 1.58 19.31
N LEU A 117 -8.99 2.09 18.50
CA LEU A 117 -7.67 1.50 18.24
C LEU A 117 -6.58 2.16 19.09
N THR A 118 -6.67 3.48 19.28
CA THR A 118 -5.64 4.29 19.97
C THR A 118 -5.97 4.57 21.44
N GLY A 119 -7.10 4.05 21.95
CA GLY A 119 -7.60 4.37 23.29
C GLY A 119 -8.27 5.74 23.40
N LYS A 120 -8.33 6.52 22.31
CA LYS A 120 -9.11 7.76 22.26
C LYS A 120 -10.60 7.47 22.49
N THR A 121 -11.26 8.40 23.17
CA THR A 121 -12.70 8.35 23.47
C THR A 121 -13.44 9.40 22.66
N ILE A 122 -14.62 9.03 22.15
CA ILE A 122 -15.52 9.96 21.47
C ILE A 122 -16.58 10.45 22.47
N PRO A 123 -16.87 11.77 22.51
CA PRO A 123 -17.95 12.30 23.34
C PRO A 123 -19.29 11.63 23.03
N GLN A 124 -20.05 11.25 24.05
CA GLN A 124 -21.32 10.51 23.89
C GLN A 124 -22.38 11.29 23.08
N SER A 125 -22.27 12.62 22.99
CA SER A 125 -23.13 13.48 22.18
C SER A 125 -22.80 13.46 20.69
N GLU A 126 -21.66 12.89 20.30
CA GLU A 126 -21.18 12.88 18.92
C GLU A 126 -22.08 12.04 18.01
N ARG A 127 -22.23 12.48 16.76
CA ARG A 127 -23.00 11.78 15.73
C ARG A 127 -22.12 11.55 14.51
N ILE A 128 -21.89 10.29 14.18
CA ILE A 128 -20.99 9.91 13.09
C ILE A 128 -21.81 9.43 11.91
N ASN A 129 -21.76 10.15 10.79
CA ASN A 129 -22.46 9.74 9.58
C ASN A 129 -21.62 8.71 8.82
N LEU A 130 -22.18 7.52 8.62
CA LEU A 130 -21.61 6.46 7.81
C LEU A 130 -22.34 6.37 6.49
N GLU A 131 -21.58 6.17 5.42
CA GLU A 131 -22.07 5.89 4.08
C GLU A 131 -21.75 4.44 3.70
N VAL A 132 -22.69 3.80 3.01
CA VAL A 132 -22.50 2.45 2.49
C VAL A 132 -22.33 2.50 0.98
N LYS A 133 -21.23 1.92 0.51
CA LYS A 133 -20.84 1.85 -0.90
C LYS A 133 -20.68 0.40 -1.32
N LEU A 134 -21.04 0.09 -2.57
CA LEU A 134 -20.75 -1.19 -3.20
C LEU A 134 -19.59 -1.03 -4.17
N TYR A 135 -18.72 -2.03 -4.22
CA TYR A 135 -17.60 -2.10 -5.13
C TYR A 135 -17.58 -3.44 -5.88
N SER A 136 -17.08 -3.43 -7.11
CA SER A 136 -16.82 -4.65 -7.86
C SER A 136 -15.69 -5.46 -7.23
N SER A 137 -15.64 -6.75 -7.59
CA SER A 137 -14.56 -7.69 -7.24
C SER A 137 -13.47 -7.77 -8.30
N ASP A 138 -13.33 -6.73 -9.13
CA ASP A 138 -12.26 -6.64 -10.13
C ASP A 138 -10.90 -6.47 -9.44
N ALA A 139 -9.81 -6.72 -10.17
CA ALA A 139 -8.45 -6.46 -9.69
C ALA A 139 -8.25 -5.01 -9.20
N VAL A 140 -8.96 -4.07 -9.82
CA VAL A 140 -9.11 -2.69 -9.33
C VAL A 140 -10.61 -2.47 -9.05
N PRO A 141 -11.05 -2.53 -7.78
CA PRO A 141 -12.46 -2.39 -7.42
C PRO A 141 -13.03 -1.05 -7.90
N LYS A 142 -14.18 -1.10 -8.57
CA LYS A 142 -14.90 0.10 -9.02
C LYS A 142 -16.16 0.27 -8.20
N GLN A 143 -16.46 1.51 -7.79
CA GLN A 143 -17.71 1.79 -7.08
C GLN A 143 -18.91 1.54 -8.00
N LEU A 144 -19.82 0.70 -7.55
CA LEU A 144 -21.08 0.41 -8.19
C LEU A 144 -22.13 1.38 -7.63
N VAL A 145 -22.55 2.33 -8.45
CA VAL A 145 -23.58 3.34 -8.09
C VAL A 145 -24.92 2.98 -8.71
N ASN A 146 -24.89 2.52 -9.96
CA ASN A 146 -26.06 2.23 -10.77
C ASN A 146 -26.06 0.79 -11.26
N THR A 147 -27.25 0.25 -11.45
CA THR A 147 -27.54 -0.98 -12.20
C THR A 147 -27.22 -0.80 -13.69
N MET A 148 -27.21 -1.90 -14.45
CA MET A 148 -27.07 -1.88 -15.91
C MET A 148 -28.20 -1.08 -16.62
N GLN A 149 -29.33 -0.86 -15.94
CA GLN A 149 -30.46 -0.06 -16.42
C GLN A 149 -30.40 1.42 -15.96
N GLY A 150 -29.29 1.86 -15.37
CA GLY A 150 -29.12 3.23 -14.88
C GLY A 150 -29.88 3.56 -13.58
N LYS A 151 -30.57 2.59 -12.97
CA LYS A 151 -31.25 2.78 -11.67
C LYS A 151 -30.25 2.66 -10.51
N PRO A 152 -30.45 3.32 -9.35
CA PRO A 152 -29.59 3.18 -8.18
C PRO A 152 -29.46 1.71 -7.75
N ILE A 153 -28.24 1.24 -7.50
CA ILE A 153 -27.97 -0.16 -7.13
C ILE A 153 -28.31 -0.45 -5.66
N ILE A 154 -28.15 0.54 -4.79
CA ILE A 154 -28.55 0.50 -3.39
C ILE A 154 -29.88 1.22 -3.24
N ARG A 155 -30.84 0.59 -2.56
CA ARG A 155 -32.09 1.23 -2.11
C ARG A 155 -32.17 1.22 -0.60
N GLY A 156 -32.52 2.37 -0.02
CA GLY A 156 -32.58 2.59 1.42
C GLY A 156 -31.98 3.95 1.80
N ARG A 157 -31.76 4.17 3.09
CA ARG A 157 -30.94 5.28 3.56
C ARG A 157 -29.48 4.89 3.28
N GLY A 158 -28.89 5.45 2.22
CA GLY A 158 -27.48 5.21 1.87
C GLY A 158 -26.50 5.78 2.90
N ILE A 159 -27.01 6.60 3.83
CA ILE A 159 -26.27 7.23 4.90
C ILE A 159 -27.03 6.97 6.19
N GLU A 160 -26.34 6.44 7.20
CA GLU A 160 -26.89 6.18 8.52
C GLU A 160 -26.04 6.88 9.58
N THR A 161 -26.68 7.39 10.62
CA THR A 161 -26.00 8.09 11.70
C THR A 161 -25.77 7.13 12.86
N MET A 162 -24.50 6.90 13.17
CA MET A 162 -24.05 6.19 14.35
C MET A 162 -24.12 7.10 15.58
N VAL A 163 -24.67 6.54 16.66
CA VAL A 163 -24.92 7.23 17.93
C VAL A 163 -24.44 6.37 19.09
N PHE A 164 -24.15 7.02 20.22
CA PHE A 164 -23.83 6.32 21.46
C PHE A 164 -25.10 5.71 22.09
N HIS A 165 -25.03 4.43 22.44
CA HIS A 165 -26.08 3.68 23.15
C HIS A 165 -25.69 3.56 24.63
N PRO A 166 -26.38 4.27 25.55
CA PRO A 166 -26.03 4.29 26.97
C PRO A 166 -26.10 2.91 27.66
N THR A 167 -27.03 2.06 27.22
CA THR A 167 -27.22 0.71 27.77
C THR A 167 -26.07 -0.23 27.45
N GLU A 168 -25.49 -0.10 26.26
CA GLU A 168 -24.40 -0.95 25.79
C GLU A 168 -23.02 -0.28 25.98
N ASN A 169 -23.01 0.99 26.41
CA ASN A 169 -21.82 1.84 26.56
C ASN A 169 -20.97 1.89 25.28
N LYS A 170 -21.61 1.90 24.11
CA LYS A 170 -20.97 1.72 22.80
C LYS A 170 -21.61 2.59 21.72
N PHE A 171 -20.84 2.97 20.71
CA PHE A 171 -21.36 3.59 19.49
C PHE A 171 -21.81 2.53 18.50
N LEU A 172 -23.10 2.52 18.16
CA LEU A 172 -23.69 1.52 17.27
C LEU A 172 -24.58 2.17 16.22
N VAL A 173 -24.67 1.52 15.07
CA VAL A 173 -25.63 1.86 14.02
C VAL A 173 -26.22 0.59 13.42
N ARG A 174 -27.52 0.63 13.20
CA ARG A 174 -28.25 -0.44 12.50
C ARG A 174 -28.55 0.01 11.08
N ILE A 175 -27.90 -0.62 10.11
CA ILE A 175 -28.00 -0.25 8.70
C ILE A 175 -29.00 -1.16 8.01
N LYS A 176 -30.05 -0.59 7.41
CA LYS A 176 -31.07 -1.33 6.66
C LYS A 176 -31.10 -0.89 5.19
N MET A 177 -30.84 -1.82 4.28
CA MET A 177 -30.73 -1.52 2.84
C MET A 177 -31.14 -2.69 1.95
N GLN A 178 -31.24 -2.44 0.65
CA GLN A 178 -31.45 -3.44 -0.41
C GLN A 178 -30.42 -3.26 -1.52
N ILE A 179 -30.08 -4.37 -2.18
CA ILE A 179 -29.29 -4.36 -3.41
C ILE A 179 -30.20 -4.78 -4.56
N THR A 180 -30.28 -3.97 -5.61
CA THR A 180 -31.23 -4.17 -6.72
C THR A 180 -30.64 -4.90 -7.91
N GLU A 181 -29.37 -5.27 -7.85
CA GLU A 181 -28.70 -6.06 -8.89
C GLU A 181 -28.23 -7.40 -8.37
N VAL A 182 -28.26 -8.43 -9.23
CA VAL A 182 -27.69 -9.74 -8.87
C VAL A 182 -26.19 -9.75 -9.09
N SER A 183 -25.48 -10.51 -8.27
CA SER A 183 -24.01 -10.52 -8.32
C SER A 183 -23.46 -11.20 -9.57
N SER A 184 -24.27 -12.04 -10.23
CA SER A 184 -23.91 -12.68 -11.51
C SER A 184 -23.77 -11.72 -12.69
N HIS A 185 -24.20 -10.45 -12.55
CA HIS A 185 -23.96 -9.42 -13.57
C HIS A 185 -22.57 -8.77 -13.44
N PHE A 186 -21.84 -9.05 -12.37
CA PHE A 186 -20.50 -8.53 -12.15
C PHE A 186 -19.46 -9.62 -12.37
N ILE A 187 -18.26 -9.19 -12.75
CA ILE A 187 -17.10 -10.05 -12.91
C ILE A 187 -16.82 -10.77 -11.58
N ASN A 188 -16.46 -12.05 -11.64
CA ASN A 188 -16.27 -12.95 -10.48
C ASN A 188 -17.53 -13.30 -9.67
N GLY A 189 -18.72 -12.80 -10.05
CA GLY A 189 -20.00 -13.26 -9.52
C GLY A 189 -20.31 -12.86 -8.07
N HIS A 190 -19.54 -11.93 -7.50
CA HIS A 190 -19.72 -11.37 -6.16
C HIS A 190 -19.41 -9.86 -6.15
N VAL A 191 -19.71 -9.18 -5.05
CA VAL A 191 -19.42 -7.74 -4.86
C VAL A 191 -18.87 -7.51 -3.45
N ASN A 192 -18.26 -6.36 -3.22
CA ASN A 192 -17.74 -5.96 -1.92
C ASN A 192 -18.59 -4.81 -1.35
N LEU A 193 -19.02 -4.91 -0.11
CA LEU A 193 -19.74 -3.84 0.59
C LEU A 193 -18.77 -3.11 1.51
N VAL A 194 -18.71 -1.79 1.40
CA VAL A 194 -17.86 -0.95 2.25
C VAL A 194 -18.73 0.02 3.03
N VAL A 195 -18.49 0.09 4.33
CA VAL A 195 -19.06 1.11 5.21
C VAL A 195 -17.93 2.04 5.61
N ALA A 196 -18.06 3.32 5.26
CA ALA A 196 -17.05 4.33 5.51
C ALA A 196 -17.69 5.56 6.15
N LYS A 197 -16.87 6.38 6.82
CA LYS A 197 -17.31 7.68 7.33
C LYS A 197 -17.55 8.61 6.14
N LYS A 198 -18.70 9.29 6.10
CA LYS A 198 -19.05 10.20 5.00
C LYS A 198 -18.34 11.54 5.06
N ASN A 199 -18.17 12.08 6.26
CA ASN A 199 -17.68 13.45 6.47
C ASN A 199 -16.24 13.44 6.99
N ASP A 200 -15.44 14.41 6.53
CA ASP A 200 -14.20 14.77 7.19
C ASP A 200 -14.52 15.36 8.56
N GLY A 201 -13.96 14.75 9.59
CA GLY A 201 -14.14 15.17 10.97
C GLY A 201 -12.93 14.73 11.77
N HIS A 202 -12.82 15.17 13.01
CA HIS A 202 -11.58 15.09 13.80
C HIS A 202 -11.00 13.67 13.98
N TYR A 203 -11.80 12.63 13.79
CA TYR A 203 -11.41 11.25 13.98
C TYR A 203 -11.18 10.54 12.65
N ALA A 204 -10.01 9.90 12.52
CA ALA A 204 -9.74 8.97 11.44
C ALA A 204 -10.38 7.62 11.77
N ILE A 205 -11.32 7.16 10.94
CA ILE A 205 -12.07 5.92 11.16
C ILE A 205 -11.77 4.94 10.02
N LYS A 206 -11.22 3.78 10.36
CA LYS A 206 -10.97 2.69 9.43
C LYS A 206 -12.32 2.14 8.92
N PRO A 207 -12.53 2.10 7.59
CA PRO A 207 -13.78 1.62 7.02
C PRO A 207 -13.92 0.10 7.21
N LEU A 208 -15.17 -0.37 7.30
CA LEU A 208 -15.50 -1.79 7.34
C LEU A 208 -15.68 -2.31 5.91
N VAL A 209 -14.97 -3.37 5.55
CA VAL A 209 -15.09 -4.03 4.23
C VAL A 209 -15.66 -5.43 4.41
N LEU A 210 -16.88 -5.66 3.92
CA LEU A 210 -17.50 -6.98 3.82
C LEU A 210 -17.27 -7.53 2.42
N ARG A 211 -16.39 -8.51 2.30
CA ARG A 211 -15.98 -9.10 1.03
C ARG A 211 -16.92 -10.22 0.59
N GLU A 212 -16.88 -10.51 -0.71
CA GLU A 212 -17.51 -11.71 -1.30
C GLU A 212 -19.02 -11.81 -1.06
N LEU A 213 -19.71 -10.67 -1.14
CA LEU A 213 -21.15 -10.60 -1.04
C LEU A 213 -21.80 -11.18 -2.30
N ILE A 214 -22.67 -12.17 -2.12
CA ILE A 214 -23.36 -12.84 -3.22
C ILE A 214 -24.84 -12.44 -3.21
N VAL A 215 -25.29 -11.86 -4.32
CA VAL A 215 -26.67 -11.38 -4.47
C VAL A 215 -27.40 -12.24 -5.50
N LYS A 216 -28.45 -12.96 -5.07
CA LYS A 216 -29.22 -13.87 -5.94
C LYS A 216 -30.63 -13.33 -6.22
N ALA A 217 -31.19 -13.69 -7.38
CA ALA A 217 -32.53 -13.25 -7.78
C ALA A 217 -33.67 -13.87 -6.95
N LYS A 218 -33.56 -15.16 -6.62
CA LYS A 218 -34.67 -15.96 -6.07
C LYS A 218 -34.39 -16.34 -4.61
N GLU A 219 -35.39 -16.18 -3.73
CA GLU A 219 -35.27 -16.55 -2.30
C GLU A 219 -34.93 -18.02 -2.10
N LYS A 220 -35.55 -18.92 -2.88
CA LYS A 220 -35.26 -20.37 -2.81
C LYS A 220 -33.78 -20.65 -3.01
N THR A 221 -33.14 -19.92 -3.93
CA THR A 221 -31.70 -20.01 -4.15
C THR A 221 -30.95 -19.44 -2.95
N CYS A 222 -31.27 -18.23 -2.48
CA CYS A 222 -30.61 -17.66 -1.31
C CYS A 222 -30.65 -18.62 -0.10
N LYS A 223 -31.84 -19.17 0.22
CA LYS A 223 -32.03 -20.10 1.33
C LYS A 223 -31.13 -21.33 1.22
N ARG A 224 -31.09 -21.96 0.04
CA ARG A 224 -30.21 -23.12 -0.22
C ARG A 224 -28.73 -22.80 0.02
N TRP A 225 -28.27 -21.62 -0.42
CA TRP A 225 -26.87 -21.23 -0.22
C TRP A 225 -26.54 -20.93 1.25
N ARG A 226 -27.49 -20.39 2.02
CA ARG A 226 -27.34 -20.19 3.47
C ARG A 226 -27.23 -21.51 4.24
N GLU A 227 -27.93 -22.54 3.78
CA GLU A 227 -27.99 -23.85 4.43
C GLU A 227 -26.81 -24.76 4.05
N GLN A 228 -26.05 -24.44 2.99
CA GLN A 228 -24.92 -25.24 2.51
C GLN A 228 -23.59 -24.93 3.22
N GLU A 229 -23.50 -23.85 4.01
CA GLU A 229 -22.30 -23.50 4.79
C GLU A 229 -22.33 -24.05 6.24
N PHE A 230 -23.23 -24.99 6.55
CA PHE A 230 -23.27 -25.71 7.83
C PHE A 230 -23.14 -27.22 7.63
#